data_AF-A0A8B5PUQ2-F1
#
_entry.id   AF-A0A8B5PUQ2-F1
#
_cell.length_a   1.000
_cell.length_b   1.000
_cell.length_c   1.000
_cell.angle_alpha   90.00
_cell.angle_beta   90.00
_cell.angle_gamma   90.00
#
_symmetry.space_group_name_H-M   'P 1'
#
loop_
_entity.id
_entity.type
_entity.pdbx_description
1 polymer ?
#
loop_
_entity_poly.entity_id
_entity_poly.type
_entity_poly.pdbx_seq_one_letter_code
_entity_poly.pdbx_strand_id
1 'polypeptide(L)'
;MPSGASIWGRVHALAKGRALAPAMISGIRSLGGMEGATMRRQAVLAVVATIMGIAPIAPAAAQTQPGACAHTPAILDAGDFLLAEPATFPNFWRDRFGDDAAYLKIRYGGLAYAEGSALLAGLEKRTHPPLRIVELRLAYATTPDRAAMIAGMQPLPKAQSIVPQLGQSAWRALVTEDGGDWLLGELARWQASDANNASVGAAGIAQALADLDDEAKSRFAKRAEDAGIWRLALDVRAFEDNLADFVSALDRLPVTVLPKKDDRAQFIRNALHAADLRPSFDISKQPAEVQAIDRKNDLGAVLRKVGRLVAYAPQTAMLLQVINYSGDLRVGTMVAEGLNARIAAKQLDPINNPDAVTAAMLDGLDYVLGRKDRESILAGFGISDVQGEMAESFVERALARFTLAPFMQGDETEAPPRPKQLAAAFPWEQWVGLAGRLKAGETISPDDRIVAADLMIAADRPADAVGFLKTAGDWKTAVRRAHQLALDLDRRCADLLRPPVALGQPLYQFEPR
;
A
#
# COMPACT_ATOMS: atom_id res chain seq x y z
N MET A 1 15.46 6.06 22.29
CA MET A 1 14.42 6.11 21.23
C MET A 1 14.48 4.81 20.46
N PRO A 2 13.46 3.94 20.51
CA PRO A 2 13.53 2.69 19.78
C PRO A 2 13.29 2.96 18.29
N SER A 3 14.26 2.56 17.47
CA SER A 3 14.26 2.59 16.01
C SER A 3 13.00 1.92 15.45
N GLY A 4 12.33 2.60 14.53
CA GLY A 4 11.21 2.06 13.76
C GLY A 4 11.66 0.85 12.95
N ALA A 5 11.44 -0.35 13.47
CA ALA A 5 11.43 -1.55 12.68
C ALA A 5 10.25 -1.46 11.71
N SER A 6 10.53 -1.54 10.40
CA SER A 6 9.49 -1.73 9.39
C SER A 6 8.63 -2.95 9.77
N ILE A 7 7.37 -2.97 9.34
CA ILE A 7 6.47 -4.12 9.53
C ILE A 7 7.15 -5.42 9.03
N TRP A 8 7.96 -5.33 7.98
CA TRP A 8 8.81 -6.40 7.46
C TRP A 8 9.94 -6.84 8.40
N GLY A 9 10.51 -5.93 9.20
CA GLY A 9 11.50 -6.25 10.23
C GLY A 9 10.93 -7.06 11.42
N ARG A 10 9.64 -6.93 11.72
CA ARG A 10 8.94 -7.79 12.71
C ARG A 10 8.51 -9.12 12.10
N VAL A 11 8.16 -9.15 10.81
CA VAL A 11 7.85 -10.39 10.10
C VAL A 11 9.10 -11.27 9.90
N HIS A 12 10.29 -10.67 9.75
CA HIS A 12 11.56 -11.42 9.73
C HIS A 12 11.88 -12.14 11.04
N ALA A 13 11.35 -11.70 12.18
CA ALA A 13 11.56 -12.36 13.47
C ALA A 13 10.80 -13.70 13.60
N LEU A 14 9.72 -13.90 12.81
CA LEU A 14 8.96 -15.16 12.79
C LEU A 14 9.69 -16.30 12.07
N ALA A 15 10.72 -15.99 11.27
CA ALA A 15 11.54 -16.99 10.57
C ALA A 15 12.66 -17.60 11.44
N LYS A 16 12.91 -17.08 12.65
CA LYS A 16 13.85 -17.70 13.61
C LYS A 16 13.08 -18.52 14.64
N GLY A 17 12.93 -19.81 14.35
CA GLY A 17 12.29 -20.78 15.23
C GLY A 17 12.76 -20.68 16.69
N ARG A 18 11.82 -20.40 17.58
CA ARG A 18 11.89 -20.83 18.98
C ARG A 18 10.68 -21.71 19.25
N ALA A 19 10.97 -22.97 19.52
CA ALA A 19 10.02 -23.98 19.95
C ALA A 19 9.26 -23.50 21.19
N LEU A 20 7.93 -23.55 21.14
CA LEU A 20 7.09 -23.61 22.31
C LEU A 20 6.59 -25.06 22.43
N ALA A 21 6.96 -25.71 23.52
CA ALA A 21 6.64 -27.09 23.85
C ALA A 21 5.12 -27.28 24.10
N PRO A 22 4.59 -28.51 23.97
CA PRO A 22 3.16 -28.78 23.90
C PRO A 22 2.53 -28.91 25.29
N ALA A 23 1.40 -28.25 25.51
CA ALA A 23 0.53 -28.51 26.65
C ALA A 23 -0.84 -29.02 26.16
N MET A 24 -1.00 -30.33 26.34
CA MET A 24 -2.23 -31.10 26.56
C MET A 24 -3.59 -30.43 26.27
N ILE A 25 -4.32 -30.99 25.30
CA ILE A 25 -5.76 -31.24 25.46
C ILE A 25 -6.04 -32.68 25.01
N SER A 26 -6.32 -33.52 26.01
CA SER A 26 -6.81 -34.88 25.88
C SER A 26 -8.34 -34.86 25.83
N GLY A 27 -8.91 -35.67 24.93
CA GLY A 27 -10.23 -36.27 25.12
C GLY A 27 -11.40 -35.54 24.47
N ILE A 28 -11.93 -36.11 23.39
CA ILE A 28 -13.27 -36.70 23.36
C ILE A 28 -13.32 -37.74 22.23
N ARG A 29 -13.93 -38.88 22.57
CA ARG A 29 -14.00 -40.13 21.81
C ARG A 29 -14.90 -40.05 20.58
N SER A 30 -14.42 -40.70 19.52
CA SER A 30 -15.11 -41.67 18.64
C SER A 30 -16.62 -41.81 18.78
N LEU A 31 -17.33 -41.55 17.68
CA LEU A 31 -18.61 -42.20 17.35
C LEU A 31 -18.44 -42.87 15.98
N GLY A 32 -18.43 -44.19 15.99
CA GLY A 32 -18.70 -45.01 14.82
C GLY A 32 -20.04 -45.71 15.00
N GLY A 33 -20.76 -45.91 13.89
CA GLY A 33 -21.61 -47.09 13.72
C GLY A 33 -23.00 -46.88 13.14
N MET A 34 -23.22 -47.56 11.99
CA MET A 34 -24.46 -48.06 11.37
C MET A 34 -25.19 -47.09 10.42
N GLU A 35 -25.10 -47.20 9.08
CA GLU A 35 -25.49 -48.28 8.12
C GLU A 35 -26.99 -48.31 7.72
N GLY A 36 -27.24 -48.30 6.39
CA GLY A 36 -28.48 -48.74 5.72
C GLY A 36 -29.15 -47.68 4.83
N ALA A 37 -28.76 -47.53 3.54
CA ALA A 37 -29.44 -48.07 2.34
C ALA A 37 -30.80 -47.39 2.00
N THR A 38 -31.15 -46.88 0.80
CA THR A 38 -30.75 -47.19 -0.58
C THR A 38 -31.38 -46.18 -1.58
N MET A 39 -30.62 -45.79 -2.62
CA MET A 39 -30.97 -45.44 -4.02
C MET A 39 -32.33 -44.79 -4.43
N ARG A 40 -32.26 -43.64 -5.15
CA ARG A 40 -32.56 -43.54 -6.61
C ARG A 40 -32.34 -42.12 -7.22
N ARG A 41 -31.50 -42.09 -8.27
CA ARG A 41 -31.52 -41.25 -9.51
C ARG A 41 -31.32 -39.73 -9.38
N GLN A 42 -30.12 -39.20 -9.68
CA GLN A 42 -29.64 -38.78 -11.02
C GLN A 42 -30.56 -37.79 -11.75
N ALA A 43 -30.16 -36.52 -11.73
CA ALA A 43 -30.30 -35.59 -12.85
C ALA A 43 -29.02 -34.76 -12.94
N VAL A 44 -28.14 -35.18 -13.86
CA VAL A 44 -27.00 -34.44 -14.41
C VAL A 44 -27.54 -33.58 -15.55
N LEU A 45 -26.99 -32.36 -15.72
CA LEU A 45 -26.83 -31.56 -16.96
C LEU A 45 -27.07 -30.07 -16.62
N ALA A 46 -26.28 -29.09 -17.02
CA ALA A 46 -25.01 -29.04 -17.73
C ALA A 46 -24.51 -27.59 -17.57
N VAL A 47 -23.32 -27.37 -17.02
CA VAL A 47 -22.66 -26.05 -17.18
C VAL A 47 -21.89 -26.12 -18.49
N VAL A 48 -22.47 -25.53 -19.52
CA VAL A 48 -21.82 -25.36 -20.82
C VAL A 48 -20.61 -24.47 -20.62
N ALA A 49 -19.42 -25.07 -20.75
CA ALA A 49 -18.19 -24.34 -20.97
C ALA A 49 -18.31 -23.60 -22.31
N THR A 50 -18.54 -22.29 -22.23
CA THR A 50 -18.37 -21.41 -23.39
C THR A 50 -17.09 -20.64 -23.18
N ILE A 51 -16.03 -21.10 -23.85
CA ILE A 51 -14.82 -20.32 -24.11
C ILE A 51 -15.27 -19.15 -24.99
N MET A 52 -15.33 -17.94 -24.42
CA MET A 52 -15.30 -16.71 -25.19
C MET A 52 -14.26 -15.77 -24.60
N GLY A 53 -13.34 -15.37 -25.48
CA GLY A 53 -12.22 -14.45 -25.34
C GLY A 53 -12.03 -13.80 -23.98
N ILE A 54 -10.86 -14.08 -23.39
CA ILE A 54 -10.19 -13.11 -22.54
C ILE A 54 -9.96 -11.89 -23.45
N ALA A 55 -10.90 -10.95 -23.45
CA ALA A 55 -10.65 -9.64 -23.99
C ALA A 55 -9.43 -9.10 -23.24
N PRO A 56 -8.43 -8.53 -23.92
CA PRO A 56 -7.39 -7.82 -23.21
C PRO A 56 -8.08 -6.80 -22.31
N ILE A 57 -7.78 -6.88 -21.02
CA ILE A 57 -8.14 -5.84 -20.06
C ILE A 57 -7.52 -4.58 -20.67
N ALA A 58 -8.35 -3.71 -21.25
CA ALA A 58 -7.89 -2.42 -21.72
C ALA A 58 -7.16 -1.76 -20.54
N PRO A 59 -5.99 -1.15 -20.77
CA PRO A 59 -5.33 -0.40 -19.71
C PRO A 59 -6.36 0.57 -19.14
N ALA A 60 -6.36 0.70 -17.81
CA ALA A 60 -7.11 1.74 -17.12
C ALA A 60 -6.97 3.04 -17.93
N ALA A 61 -8.10 3.69 -18.20
CA ALA A 61 -8.22 4.84 -19.08
C ALA A 61 -7.00 5.76 -18.96
N ALA A 62 -6.44 6.15 -20.11
CA ALA A 62 -5.27 7.03 -20.21
C ALA A 62 -5.29 8.07 -19.09
N GLN A 63 -4.36 7.91 -18.12
CA GLN A 63 -4.22 8.80 -16.99
C GLN A 63 -4.19 10.23 -17.54
N THR A 64 -5.21 11.02 -17.19
CA THR A 64 -5.23 12.44 -17.55
C THR A 64 -3.92 13.06 -17.07
N GLN A 65 -3.26 13.83 -17.94
CA GLN A 65 -2.15 14.69 -17.55
C GLN A 65 -2.52 15.36 -16.22
N PRO A 66 -1.67 15.33 -15.17
CA PRO A 66 -2.07 15.68 -13.81
C PRO A 66 -2.88 16.99 -13.75
N GLY A 67 -2.41 18.05 -14.39
CA GLY A 67 -3.08 19.35 -14.42
C GLY A 67 -4.41 19.43 -15.20
N ALA A 68 -4.75 18.42 -16.02
CA ALA A 68 -6.00 18.34 -16.77
C ALA A 68 -7.13 17.63 -16.00
N CYS A 69 -6.84 17.04 -14.84
CA CYS A 69 -7.86 16.36 -14.05
C CYS A 69 -8.83 17.35 -13.38
N ALA A 70 -10.13 17.04 -13.36
CA ALA A 70 -11.15 17.89 -12.74
C ALA A 70 -10.93 18.07 -11.22
N HIS A 71 -10.27 17.13 -10.55
CA HIS A 71 -9.97 17.20 -9.12
C HIS A 71 -8.67 17.95 -8.79
N THR A 72 -7.92 18.43 -9.79
CA THR A 72 -6.67 19.18 -9.61
C THR A 72 -6.81 20.32 -8.60
N PRO A 73 -7.85 21.19 -8.65
CA PRO A 73 -7.98 22.27 -7.68
C PRO A 73 -8.09 21.77 -6.23
N ALA A 74 -8.85 20.71 -5.98
CA ALA A 74 -9.02 20.16 -4.63
C ALA A 74 -7.75 19.45 -4.13
N ILE A 75 -7.00 18.78 -5.02
CA ILE A 75 -5.69 18.19 -4.69
C ILE A 75 -4.70 19.27 -4.28
N LEU A 76 -4.60 20.35 -5.07
CA LEU A 76 -3.71 21.48 -4.76
C LEU A 76 -4.13 22.20 -3.48
N ASP A 77 -5.43 22.38 -3.26
CA ASP A 77 -5.95 23.05 -2.08
C ASP A 77 -5.72 22.25 -0.78
N ALA A 78 -5.85 20.92 -0.86
CA ALA A 78 -5.45 20.01 0.21
C ALA A 78 -3.93 20.05 0.42
N GLY A 79 -3.14 20.07 -0.66
CA GLY A 79 -1.69 20.20 -0.60
C GLY A 79 -1.25 21.48 0.11
N ASP A 80 -1.86 22.62 -0.20
CA ASP A 80 -1.57 23.90 0.45
C ASP A 80 -1.91 23.89 1.94
N PHE A 81 -3.03 23.26 2.32
CA PHE A 81 -3.40 23.05 3.71
C PHE A 81 -2.39 22.17 4.46
N LEU A 82 -1.94 21.07 3.85
CA LEU A 82 -0.95 20.15 4.43
C LEU A 82 0.44 20.80 4.55
N LEU A 83 0.77 21.71 3.63
CA LEU A 83 2.02 22.45 3.64
C LEU A 83 1.97 23.70 4.53
N ALA A 84 0.81 24.17 4.98
CA ALA A 84 0.71 25.32 5.87
C ALA A 84 1.32 25.03 7.25
N GLU A 85 2.01 26.03 7.81
CA GLU A 85 2.51 25.94 9.18
C GLU A 85 1.37 26.19 10.19
N PRO A 86 0.99 25.24 11.05
CA PRO A 86 0.02 25.48 12.11
C PRO A 86 0.52 26.57 13.08
N ALA A 87 -0.41 27.45 13.48
CA ALA A 87 -0.16 28.59 14.36
C ALA A 87 0.17 28.19 15.81
N THR A 88 -0.27 27.01 16.24
CA THR A 88 0.03 26.42 17.55
C THR A 88 0.76 25.10 17.35
N PHE A 89 1.86 24.92 18.09
CA PHE A 89 2.71 23.74 18.03
C PHE A 89 2.29 22.71 19.11
N PRO A 90 1.38 21.76 18.84
CA PRO A 90 1.35 20.57 19.65
C PRO A 90 2.65 19.80 19.38
N ASN A 91 3.28 19.29 20.44
CA ASN A 91 4.57 18.59 20.48
C ASN A 91 4.70 17.31 19.60
N PHE A 92 3.89 17.14 18.54
CA PHE A 92 3.91 15.94 17.72
C PHE A 92 3.21 16.10 16.35
N TRP A 93 3.83 15.53 15.30
CA TRP A 93 3.24 14.99 14.05
C TRP A 93 3.05 15.84 12.78
N ARG A 94 3.72 16.99 12.63
CA ARG A 94 3.51 17.89 11.48
C ARG A 94 4.01 17.38 10.12
N ASP A 95 5.08 16.57 10.09
CA ASP A 95 5.90 16.41 8.88
C ASP A 95 5.80 15.04 8.20
N ARG A 96 4.69 14.32 8.41
CA ARG A 96 4.51 12.99 7.80
C ARG A 96 3.96 13.02 6.38
N PHE A 97 3.23 14.08 6.02
CA PHE A 97 2.51 14.18 4.75
C PHE A 97 3.03 15.33 3.88
N GLY A 98 3.99 16.10 4.39
CA GLY A 98 4.50 17.30 3.71
C GLY A 98 5.23 16.97 2.42
N ASP A 99 5.93 15.84 2.34
CA ASP A 99 6.62 15.42 1.11
C ASP A 99 5.65 14.90 0.05
N ASP A 100 4.63 14.10 0.42
CA ASP A 100 3.53 13.74 -0.50
C ASP A 100 2.80 14.99 -1.03
N ALA A 101 2.47 15.94 -0.15
CA ALA A 101 1.79 17.18 -0.53
C ALA A 101 2.66 18.06 -1.44
N ALA A 102 3.96 18.16 -1.16
CA ALA A 102 4.90 18.88 -2.01
C ALA A 102 5.05 18.22 -3.38
N TYR A 103 5.13 16.88 -3.43
CA TYR A 103 5.18 16.12 -4.67
C TYR A 103 3.92 16.34 -5.52
N LEU A 104 2.73 16.20 -4.93
CA LEU A 104 1.47 16.48 -5.61
C LEU A 104 1.41 17.93 -6.10
N LYS A 105 1.82 18.90 -5.28
CA LYS A 105 1.86 20.31 -5.67
C LYS A 105 2.76 20.54 -6.88
N ILE A 106 3.96 19.95 -6.91
CA ILE A 106 4.88 20.06 -8.05
C ILE A 106 4.25 19.46 -9.31
N ARG A 107 3.67 18.25 -9.20
CA ARG A 107 3.17 17.50 -10.36
C ARG A 107 1.84 18.04 -10.90
N TYR A 108 0.85 18.27 -10.05
CA TYR A 108 -0.46 18.80 -10.44
C TYR A 108 -0.42 20.30 -10.73
N GLY A 109 0.45 21.05 -10.03
CA GLY A 109 0.62 22.48 -10.25
C GLY A 109 1.52 22.81 -11.45
N GLY A 110 2.21 21.83 -12.03
CA GLY A 110 3.09 22.02 -13.17
C GLY A 110 4.28 22.94 -12.88
N LEU A 111 4.83 22.88 -11.67
CA LEU A 111 5.90 23.79 -11.22
C LEU A 111 7.16 23.60 -12.05
N ALA A 112 7.71 24.71 -12.54
CA ALA A 112 9.01 24.69 -13.22
C ALA A 112 10.13 24.25 -12.26
N TYR A 113 11.28 23.79 -12.79
CA TYR A 113 12.39 23.30 -11.97
C TYR A 113 12.83 24.28 -10.87
N ALA A 114 12.95 25.56 -11.22
CA ALA A 114 13.35 26.60 -10.27
C ALA A 114 12.31 26.77 -9.15
N GLU A 115 11.01 26.74 -9.48
CA GLU A 115 9.91 26.91 -8.54
C GLU A 115 9.76 25.70 -7.61
N GLY A 116 9.81 24.48 -8.16
CA GLY A 116 9.80 23.26 -7.37
C GLY A 116 11.03 23.17 -6.45
N SER A 117 12.21 23.54 -6.95
CA SER A 117 13.44 23.55 -6.15
C SER A 117 13.36 24.57 -5.01
N ALA A 118 12.81 25.76 -5.28
CA ALA A 118 12.58 26.79 -4.27
C ALA A 118 11.56 26.34 -3.21
N LEU A 119 10.46 25.67 -3.62
CA LEU A 119 9.50 25.07 -2.69
C LEU A 119 10.20 24.07 -1.76
N LEU A 120 10.91 23.09 -2.31
CA LEU A 120 11.55 22.04 -1.51
C LEU A 120 12.64 22.61 -0.58
N ALA A 121 13.42 23.58 -1.05
CA ALA A 121 14.41 24.27 -0.23
C ALA A 121 13.75 25.10 0.90
N GLY A 122 12.58 25.67 0.66
CA GLY A 122 11.79 26.35 1.69
C GLY A 122 11.27 25.39 2.76
N LEU A 123 10.81 24.20 2.36
CA LEU A 123 10.34 23.15 3.28
C LEU A 123 11.46 22.60 4.15
N GLU A 124 12.65 22.40 3.59
CA GLU A 124 13.83 21.93 4.33
C GLU A 124 14.28 22.90 5.43
N LYS A 125 14.12 24.21 5.21
CA LYS A 125 14.53 25.26 6.17
C LYS A 125 13.56 25.44 7.33
N ARG A 126 12.44 24.74 7.36
CA ARG A 126 11.48 24.82 8.46
C ARG A 126 12.09 24.29 9.74
N THR A 127 11.61 24.79 10.89
CA THR A 127 12.00 24.29 12.22
C THR A 127 11.84 22.78 12.33
N HIS A 128 10.81 22.25 11.67
CA HIS A 128 10.59 20.82 11.48
C HIS A 128 10.30 20.61 9.98
N PRO A 129 11.24 20.01 9.23
CA PRO A 129 11.06 19.74 7.82
C PRO A 129 10.33 18.41 7.58
N PRO A 130 9.69 18.23 6.41
CA PRO A 130 9.05 16.97 6.00
C PRO A 130 10.00 15.75 6.14
N LEU A 131 9.48 14.60 6.60
CA LEU A 131 10.28 13.43 6.97
C LEU A 131 11.15 12.90 5.82
N ARG A 132 10.62 12.90 4.59
CA ARG A 132 11.30 12.42 3.38
C ARG A 132 11.77 13.58 2.50
N ILE A 133 11.96 14.78 3.06
CA ILE A 133 12.35 15.96 2.26
C ILE A 133 13.66 15.74 1.50
N VAL A 134 14.64 15.06 2.12
CA VAL A 134 15.94 14.76 1.49
C VAL A 134 15.75 13.84 0.29
N GLU A 135 14.96 12.78 0.46
CA GLU A 135 14.62 11.84 -0.61
C GLU A 135 13.89 12.53 -1.77
N LEU A 136 12.88 13.36 -1.47
CA LEU A 136 12.12 14.10 -2.47
C LEU A 136 12.99 15.10 -3.24
N ARG A 137 13.87 15.83 -2.53
CA ARG A 137 14.82 16.76 -3.17
C ARG A 137 15.80 16.02 -4.06
N LEU A 138 16.38 14.94 -3.56
CA LEU A 138 17.29 14.12 -4.34
C LEU A 138 16.57 13.62 -5.57
N ALA A 139 15.37 13.03 -5.46
CA ALA A 139 14.57 12.53 -6.58
C ALA A 139 14.25 13.62 -7.62
N TYR A 140 13.95 14.85 -7.18
CA TYR A 140 13.59 15.98 -8.05
C TYR A 140 14.77 16.65 -8.77
N ALA A 141 15.99 16.53 -8.22
CA ALA A 141 17.17 17.20 -8.73
C ALA A 141 17.58 16.68 -10.12
N THR A 142 18.17 17.55 -10.95
CA THR A 142 18.86 17.11 -12.17
C THR A 142 20.06 16.22 -11.83
N THR A 143 20.55 15.39 -12.75
CA THR A 143 21.77 14.58 -12.56
C THR A 143 22.96 15.35 -11.95
N PRO A 144 23.40 16.50 -12.50
CA PRO A 144 24.52 17.25 -11.91
C PRO A 144 24.21 17.80 -10.52
N ASP A 145 23.00 18.29 -10.28
CA ASP A 145 22.60 18.82 -8.97
C ASP A 145 22.51 17.69 -7.92
N ARG A 146 21.95 16.55 -8.29
CA ARG A 146 21.85 15.35 -7.45
C ARG A 146 23.24 14.87 -7.02
N ALA A 147 24.18 14.80 -7.97
CA ALA A 147 25.56 14.45 -7.69
C ALA A 147 26.24 15.45 -6.74
N ALA A 148 26.03 16.75 -6.95
CA ALA A 148 26.56 17.80 -6.07
C ALA A 148 25.98 17.72 -4.65
N MET A 149 24.67 17.45 -4.51
CA MET A 149 24.01 17.25 -3.23
C MET A 149 24.61 16.05 -2.50
N ILE A 150 24.71 14.89 -3.17
CA ILE A 150 25.28 13.66 -2.62
C ILE A 150 26.74 13.86 -2.17
N ALA A 151 27.55 14.58 -2.96
CA ALA A 151 28.93 14.89 -2.60
C ALA A 151 29.06 15.73 -1.30
N GLY A 152 28.05 16.53 -0.98
CA GLY A 152 27.98 17.30 0.26
C GLY A 152 27.45 16.53 1.47
N MET A 153 26.87 15.34 1.28
CA MET A 153 26.30 14.55 2.37
C MET A 153 27.38 13.87 3.21
N GLN A 154 27.11 13.72 4.51
CA GLN A 154 27.94 12.94 5.42
C GLN A 154 27.11 11.81 6.04
N PRO A 155 27.72 10.65 6.35
CA PRO A 155 27.04 9.61 7.11
C PRO A 155 26.51 10.17 8.44
N LEU A 156 25.28 9.79 8.82
CA LEU A 156 24.76 10.10 10.15
C LEU A 156 25.71 9.56 11.24
N PRO A 157 25.69 10.11 12.47
CA PRO A 157 26.50 9.58 13.56
C PRO A 157 26.32 8.06 13.72
N LYS A 158 27.42 7.31 13.71
CA LYS A 158 27.48 5.83 13.79
C LYS A 158 27.00 5.08 12.54
N ALA A 159 26.61 5.77 11.46
CA ALA A 159 26.39 5.15 10.16
C ALA A 159 27.70 5.11 9.37
N GLN A 160 27.89 4.06 8.57
CA GLN A 160 29.08 3.88 7.74
C GLN A 160 28.89 4.32 6.29
N SER A 161 27.64 4.60 5.88
CA SER A 161 27.31 5.03 4.52
C SER A 161 26.14 6.02 4.55
N ILE A 162 26.07 6.84 3.50
CA ILE A 162 24.94 7.73 3.23
C ILE A 162 23.81 7.04 2.48
N VAL A 163 24.01 5.84 1.92
CA VAL A 163 23.01 5.14 1.10
C VAL A 163 21.64 5.06 1.76
N PRO A 164 21.51 4.70 3.06
CA PRO A 164 20.21 4.69 3.75
C PRO A 164 19.50 6.04 3.82
N GLN A 165 20.24 7.15 3.78
CA GLN A 165 19.72 8.51 3.90
C GLN A 165 19.08 9.01 2.59
N LEU A 166 19.40 8.38 1.45
CA LEU A 166 18.92 8.81 0.15
C LEU A 166 17.42 8.49 -0.03
N GLY A 167 16.98 7.33 0.45
CA GLY A 167 15.60 6.86 0.30
C GLY A 167 15.29 6.24 -1.07
N GLN A 168 14.13 5.60 -1.19
CA GLN A 168 13.78 4.76 -2.34
C GLN A 168 13.65 5.56 -3.65
N SER A 169 13.02 6.74 -3.60
CA SER A 169 12.83 7.59 -4.78
C SER A 169 14.16 8.08 -5.34
N ALA A 170 15.12 8.40 -4.47
CA ALA A 170 16.46 8.79 -4.89
C ALA A 170 17.28 7.61 -5.44
N TRP A 171 17.17 6.41 -4.82
CA TRP A 171 17.81 5.21 -5.36
C TRP A 171 17.29 4.87 -6.75
N ARG A 172 15.98 4.97 -6.96
CA ARG A 172 15.36 4.80 -8.27
C ARG A 172 15.97 5.76 -9.29
N ALA A 173 15.93 7.06 -9.00
CA ALA A 173 16.43 8.07 -9.93
C ALA A 173 17.93 7.90 -10.25
N LEU A 174 18.74 7.54 -9.25
CA LEU A 174 20.16 7.19 -9.47
C LEU A 174 20.33 6.05 -10.47
N VAL A 175 19.44 5.06 -10.48
CA VAL A 175 19.51 3.92 -11.40
C VAL A 175 18.94 4.25 -12.77
N THR A 176 17.80 4.94 -12.82
CA THR A 176 17.06 5.18 -14.06
C THR A 176 17.56 6.39 -14.85
N GLU A 177 18.08 7.40 -14.18
CA GLU A 177 18.56 8.66 -14.81
C GLU A 177 20.09 8.73 -14.81
N ASP A 178 20.73 8.39 -13.69
CA ASP A 178 22.18 8.56 -13.53
C ASP A 178 22.98 7.27 -13.87
N GLY A 179 22.30 6.27 -14.42
CA GLY A 179 22.87 4.99 -14.80
C GLY A 179 23.28 4.09 -13.63
N GLY A 180 23.31 4.55 -12.37
CA GLY A 180 23.48 3.71 -11.18
C GLY A 180 24.91 3.33 -10.80
N ASP A 181 25.93 3.76 -11.55
CA ASP A 181 27.33 3.38 -11.27
C ASP A 181 27.81 3.87 -9.90
N TRP A 182 27.45 5.12 -9.54
CA TRP A 182 27.78 5.67 -8.23
C TRP A 182 27.16 4.83 -7.10
N LEU A 183 25.88 4.44 -7.24
CA LEU A 183 25.16 3.66 -6.23
C LEU A 183 25.77 2.27 -6.05
N LEU A 184 26.13 1.60 -7.16
CA LEU A 184 26.81 0.31 -7.11
C LEU A 184 28.18 0.43 -6.43
N GLY A 185 28.98 1.44 -6.81
CA GLY A 185 30.27 1.69 -6.18
C GLY A 185 30.15 1.92 -4.67
N GLU A 186 29.20 2.76 -4.25
CA GLU A 186 28.97 3.07 -2.84
C GLU A 186 28.48 1.86 -2.03
N LEU A 187 27.58 1.06 -2.62
CA LEU A 187 27.08 -0.14 -1.97
C LEU A 187 28.17 -1.21 -1.86
N ALA A 188 29.08 -1.33 -2.84
CA ALA A 188 30.23 -2.23 -2.74
C ALA A 188 31.18 -1.81 -1.61
N ARG A 189 31.46 -0.51 -1.45
CA ARG A 189 32.25 0.01 -0.30
C ARG A 189 31.56 -0.30 1.03
N TRP A 190 30.26 -0.08 1.10
CA TRP A 190 29.48 -0.33 2.31
C TRP A 190 29.40 -1.81 2.65
N GLN A 191 29.26 -2.69 1.66
CA GLN A 191 29.30 -4.15 1.87
C GLN A 191 30.63 -4.61 2.46
N ALA A 192 31.75 -3.99 2.07
CA ALA A 192 33.07 -4.30 2.61
C ALA A 192 33.23 -3.88 4.08
N SER A 193 32.52 -2.84 4.53
CA SER A 193 32.61 -2.33 5.91
C SER A 193 31.52 -2.90 6.84
N ASP A 194 30.31 -3.14 6.32
CA ASP A 194 29.15 -3.66 7.03
C ASP A 194 28.18 -4.37 6.07
N ALA A 195 28.51 -5.63 5.78
CA ALA A 195 27.73 -6.48 4.88
C ALA A 195 26.27 -6.66 5.30
N ASN A 196 25.96 -6.61 6.60
CA ASN A 196 24.59 -6.81 7.09
C ASN A 196 23.70 -5.63 6.73
N ASN A 197 24.13 -4.40 7.03
CA ASN A 197 23.33 -3.23 6.69
C ASN A 197 23.33 -2.95 5.19
N ALA A 198 24.43 -3.23 4.48
CA ALA A 198 24.45 -3.18 3.02
C ALA A 198 23.43 -4.14 2.38
N SER A 199 23.27 -5.34 2.94
CA SER A 199 22.23 -6.30 2.50
C SER A 199 20.81 -5.76 2.70
N VAL A 200 20.55 -5.09 3.82
CA VAL A 200 19.26 -4.40 4.06
C VAL A 200 19.04 -3.27 3.05
N GLY A 201 20.08 -2.50 2.75
CA GLY A 201 20.06 -1.47 1.72
C GLY A 201 19.78 -2.05 0.32
N ALA A 202 20.41 -3.17 -0.03
CA ALA A 202 20.20 -3.87 -1.30
C ALA A 202 18.73 -4.29 -1.50
N ALA A 203 18.09 -4.85 -0.46
CA ALA A 203 16.68 -5.18 -0.51
C ALA A 203 15.78 -3.95 -0.71
N GLY A 204 16.12 -2.82 -0.07
CA GLY A 204 15.42 -1.55 -0.25
C GLY A 204 15.57 -0.97 -1.67
N ILE A 205 16.77 -1.06 -2.26
CA ILE A 205 17.03 -0.65 -3.64
C ILE A 205 16.22 -1.52 -4.61
N ALA A 206 16.20 -2.84 -4.42
CA ALA A 206 15.41 -3.74 -5.26
C ALA A 206 13.91 -3.40 -5.24
N GLN A 207 13.35 -3.06 -4.08
CA GLN A 207 11.96 -2.59 -3.95
C GLN A 207 11.70 -1.28 -4.72
N ALA A 208 12.66 -0.34 -4.70
CA ALA A 208 12.55 0.93 -5.42
C ALA A 208 12.57 0.77 -6.96
N LEU A 209 12.96 -0.41 -7.45
CA LEU A 209 13.04 -0.76 -8.86
C LEU A 209 11.93 -1.75 -9.28
N ALA A 210 10.98 -2.06 -8.38
CA ALA A 210 10.00 -3.13 -8.60
C ALA A 210 9.03 -2.86 -9.75
N ASP A 211 8.77 -1.58 -10.07
CA ASP A 211 7.93 -1.14 -11.18
C ASP A 211 8.65 -1.07 -12.53
N LEU A 212 9.97 -1.29 -12.56
CA LEU A 212 10.70 -1.43 -13.82
C LEU A 212 10.32 -2.74 -14.52
N ASP A 213 10.38 -2.74 -15.84
CA ASP A 213 10.23 -3.97 -16.63
C ASP A 213 11.35 -4.98 -16.31
N ASP A 214 11.08 -6.25 -16.61
CA ASP A 214 12.01 -7.34 -16.33
C ASP A 214 13.35 -7.15 -17.05
N GLU A 215 13.37 -6.58 -18.27
CA GLU A 215 14.61 -6.36 -19.02
C GLU A 215 15.53 -5.35 -18.32
N ALA A 216 14.97 -4.23 -17.84
CA ALA A 216 15.68 -3.21 -17.09
C ALA A 216 16.20 -3.77 -15.76
N LYS A 217 15.37 -4.54 -15.04
CA LYS A 217 15.79 -5.25 -13.81
C LYS A 217 16.92 -6.23 -14.08
N SER A 218 16.84 -7.05 -15.12
CA SER A 218 17.88 -8.02 -15.48
C SER A 218 19.20 -7.32 -15.88
N ARG A 219 19.15 -6.23 -16.66
CA ARG A 219 20.33 -5.44 -17.03
C ARG A 219 21.02 -4.84 -15.80
N PHE A 220 20.24 -4.24 -14.89
CA PHE A 220 20.79 -3.67 -13.66
C PHE A 220 21.33 -4.76 -12.72
N ALA A 221 20.61 -5.87 -12.56
CA ALA A 221 21.06 -7.01 -11.77
C ALA A 221 22.38 -7.58 -12.29
N LYS A 222 22.56 -7.70 -13.62
CA LYS A 222 23.83 -8.13 -14.21
C LYS A 222 24.99 -7.21 -13.85
N ARG A 223 24.78 -5.88 -13.89
CA ARG A 223 25.80 -4.90 -13.48
C ARG A 223 26.14 -5.00 -11.99
N ALA A 224 25.13 -5.26 -11.15
CA ALA A 224 25.35 -5.53 -9.74
C ALA A 224 26.16 -6.83 -9.51
N GLU A 225 25.94 -7.89 -10.30
CA GLU A 225 26.78 -9.10 -10.27
C GLU A 225 28.23 -8.78 -10.66
N ASP A 226 28.43 -8.01 -11.74
CA ASP A 226 29.76 -7.65 -12.23
C ASP A 226 30.53 -6.78 -11.22
N ALA A 227 29.81 -5.99 -10.43
CA ALA A 227 30.36 -5.23 -9.31
C ALA A 227 30.55 -6.08 -8.03
N GLY A 228 30.23 -7.37 -8.03
CA GLY A 228 30.35 -8.28 -6.89
C GLY A 228 29.27 -8.10 -5.81
N ILE A 229 28.19 -7.37 -6.11
CA ILE A 229 27.07 -7.07 -5.21
C ILE A 229 25.95 -8.09 -5.41
N TRP A 230 26.28 -9.35 -5.20
CA TRP A 230 25.42 -10.50 -5.47
C TRP A 230 24.06 -10.43 -4.77
N ARG A 231 24.00 -9.87 -3.56
CA ARG A 231 22.73 -9.74 -2.81
C ARG A 231 21.75 -8.81 -3.54
N LEU A 232 22.22 -7.66 -4.00
CA LEU A 232 21.41 -6.73 -4.80
C LEU A 232 20.96 -7.39 -6.10
N ALA A 233 21.86 -8.07 -6.79
CA ALA A 233 21.54 -8.75 -8.04
C ALA A 233 20.45 -9.82 -7.88
N LEU A 234 20.46 -10.57 -6.78
CA LEU A 234 19.40 -11.53 -6.46
C LEU A 234 18.09 -10.83 -6.09
N ASP A 235 18.15 -9.82 -5.21
CA ASP A 235 16.95 -9.15 -4.73
C ASP A 235 16.24 -8.41 -5.87
N VAL A 236 16.96 -7.80 -6.83
CA VAL A 236 16.38 -7.20 -8.04
C VAL A 236 15.66 -8.24 -8.91
N ARG A 237 16.28 -9.40 -9.14
CA ARG A 237 15.65 -10.49 -9.91
C ARG A 237 14.46 -11.12 -9.19
N ALA A 238 14.44 -11.07 -7.86
CA ALA A 238 13.27 -11.53 -7.10
C ALA A 238 12.04 -10.64 -7.32
N PHE A 239 12.21 -9.42 -7.84
CA PHE A 239 11.14 -8.52 -8.27
C PHE A 239 10.82 -8.63 -9.78
N GLU A 240 11.40 -9.56 -10.52
CA GLU A 240 10.96 -9.91 -11.87
C GLU A 240 9.62 -10.65 -11.82
N ASP A 241 8.80 -10.51 -12.87
CA ASP A 241 7.54 -11.26 -12.99
C ASP A 241 7.81 -12.72 -13.36
N ASN A 242 8.91 -12.99 -14.06
CA ASN A 242 9.41 -14.32 -14.35
C ASN A 242 10.68 -14.64 -13.53
N LEU A 243 10.60 -15.59 -12.62
CA LEU A 243 11.72 -15.96 -11.74
C LEU A 243 12.76 -16.90 -12.40
N ALA A 244 12.74 -17.11 -13.71
CA ALA A 244 13.73 -17.93 -14.41
C ALA A 244 15.17 -17.42 -14.20
N ASP A 245 15.39 -16.12 -14.36
CA ASP A 245 16.71 -15.50 -14.20
C ASP A 245 17.15 -15.50 -12.74
N PHE A 246 16.22 -15.32 -11.80
CA PHE A 246 16.47 -15.51 -10.37
C PHE A 246 16.97 -16.93 -10.07
N VAL A 247 16.25 -17.95 -10.55
CA VAL A 247 16.60 -19.37 -10.34
C VAL A 247 17.94 -19.71 -10.98
N SER A 248 18.24 -19.19 -12.18
CA SER A 248 19.53 -19.37 -12.84
C SER A 248 20.68 -18.68 -12.09
N ALA A 249 20.44 -17.51 -11.52
CA ALA A 249 21.45 -16.80 -10.72
C ALA A 249 21.85 -17.59 -9.47
N LEU A 250 20.93 -18.34 -8.86
CA LEU A 250 21.25 -19.19 -7.69
C LEU A 250 22.34 -20.23 -7.97
N ASP A 251 22.48 -20.70 -9.22
CA ASP A 251 23.51 -21.67 -9.61
C ASP A 251 24.92 -21.06 -9.67
N ARG A 252 25.00 -19.73 -9.85
CA ARG A 252 26.25 -18.98 -10.02
C ARG A 252 26.69 -18.27 -8.73
N LEU A 253 25.94 -18.41 -7.64
CA LEU A 253 26.23 -17.70 -6.40
C LEU A 253 27.58 -18.12 -5.79
N PRO A 254 28.38 -17.16 -5.30
CA PRO A 254 29.59 -17.49 -4.57
C PRO A 254 29.23 -18.14 -3.22
N VAL A 255 30.12 -18.99 -2.71
CA VAL A 255 29.97 -19.69 -1.43
C VAL A 255 29.80 -18.71 -0.25
N THR A 256 30.31 -17.49 -0.37
CA THR A 256 30.13 -16.42 0.62
C THR A 256 28.67 -15.95 0.76
N VAL A 257 27.84 -16.14 -0.28
CA VAL A 257 26.43 -15.73 -0.32
C VAL A 257 25.49 -16.93 -0.14
N LEU A 258 25.84 -18.07 -0.74
CA LEU A 258 25.13 -19.34 -0.54
C LEU A 258 26.11 -20.39 0.01
N PRO A 259 26.38 -20.37 1.33
CA PRO A 259 27.34 -21.29 1.94
C PRO A 259 26.86 -22.75 1.92
N LYS A 260 25.54 -22.99 1.85
CA LYS A 260 24.93 -24.32 1.79
C LYS A 260 23.93 -24.38 0.63
N LYS A 261 24.10 -25.36 -0.25
CA LYS A 261 23.19 -25.58 -1.39
C LYS A 261 21.74 -25.85 -0.96
N ASP A 262 21.55 -26.45 0.22
CA ASP A 262 20.21 -26.71 0.79
C ASP A 262 19.43 -25.43 1.12
N ASP A 263 20.11 -24.28 1.24
CA ASP A 263 19.46 -22.98 1.45
C ASP A 263 18.80 -22.44 0.18
N ARG A 264 19.03 -23.04 -1.00
CA ARG A 264 18.41 -22.64 -2.28
C ARG A 264 16.88 -22.52 -2.17
N ALA A 265 16.24 -23.51 -1.55
CA ALA A 265 14.80 -23.50 -1.35
C ALA A 265 14.35 -22.32 -0.46
N GLN A 266 15.19 -21.85 0.46
CA GLN A 266 14.90 -20.67 1.29
C GLN A 266 14.99 -19.38 0.47
N PHE A 267 15.96 -19.24 -0.44
CA PHE A 267 16.02 -18.10 -1.35
C PHE A 267 14.78 -18.03 -2.25
N ILE A 268 14.33 -19.16 -2.79
CA ILE A 268 13.10 -19.21 -3.58
C ILE A 268 11.87 -18.87 -2.73
N ARG A 269 11.77 -19.36 -1.49
CA ARG A 269 10.69 -18.97 -0.57
C ARG A 269 10.66 -17.46 -0.30
N ASN A 270 11.82 -16.84 -0.13
CA ASN A 270 11.91 -15.39 0.08
C ASN A 270 11.47 -14.61 -1.16
N ALA A 271 11.87 -15.06 -2.36
CA ALA A 271 11.42 -14.46 -3.62
C ALA A 271 9.90 -14.62 -3.83
N LEU A 272 9.35 -15.81 -3.55
CA LEU A 272 7.90 -16.04 -3.57
C LEU A 272 7.17 -15.10 -2.62
N HIS A 273 7.67 -14.92 -1.40
CA HIS A 273 7.05 -14.02 -0.43
C HIS A 273 7.00 -12.55 -0.92
N ALA A 274 8.05 -12.09 -1.60
CA ALA A 274 8.05 -10.76 -2.24
C ALA A 274 7.14 -10.70 -3.49
N ALA A 275 6.92 -11.84 -4.15
CA ALA A 275 6.08 -11.96 -5.34
C ALA A 275 4.59 -12.11 -5.04
N ASP A 276 4.24 -12.69 -3.90
CA ASP A 276 2.86 -13.06 -3.56
C ASP A 276 1.89 -11.89 -3.48
N LEU A 277 2.35 -10.66 -3.29
CA LEU A 277 1.48 -9.48 -3.30
C LEU A 277 1.50 -8.71 -4.64
N ARG A 278 2.31 -9.15 -5.61
CA ARG A 278 2.44 -8.48 -6.91
C ARG A 278 1.33 -8.93 -7.88
N PRO A 279 0.51 -8.02 -8.42
CA PRO A 279 -0.63 -8.39 -9.27
C PRO A 279 -0.25 -9.09 -10.58
N SER A 280 0.92 -8.75 -11.14
CA SER A 280 1.46 -9.30 -12.38
C SER A 280 2.05 -10.71 -12.20
N PHE A 281 2.34 -11.12 -10.97
CA PHE A 281 2.98 -12.40 -10.69
C PHE A 281 2.02 -13.58 -10.89
N ASP A 282 2.34 -14.44 -11.84
CA ASP A 282 1.57 -15.64 -12.16
C ASP A 282 2.39 -16.89 -11.84
N ILE A 283 1.99 -17.59 -10.76
CA ILE A 283 2.67 -18.80 -10.30
C ILE A 283 2.68 -19.92 -11.36
N SER A 284 1.66 -19.97 -12.23
CA SER A 284 1.55 -21.04 -13.25
C SER A 284 2.60 -20.94 -14.35
N LYS A 285 3.20 -19.75 -14.52
CA LYS A 285 4.23 -19.45 -15.53
C LYS A 285 5.66 -19.58 -15.00
N GLN A 286 5.84 -19.86 -13.71
CA GLN A 286 7.15 -19.90 -13.07
C GLN A 286 7.90 -21.20 -13.32
N PRO A 287 9.23 -21.26 -13.12
CA PRO A 287 9.99 -22.52 -13.18
C PRO A 287 9.39 -23.62 -12.30
N ALA A 288 9.50 -24.89 -12.73
CA ALA A 288 8.88 -26.03 -12.04
C ALA A 288 9.32 -26.16 -10.56
N GLU A 289 10.56 -25.81 -10.25
CA GLU A 289 11.09 -25.79 -8.88
C GLU A 289 10.35 -24.76 -8.01
N VAL A 290 10.08 -23.56 -8.53
CA VAL A 290 9.34 -22.50 -7.85
C VAL A 290 7.90 -22.96 -7.59
N GLN A 291 7.24 -23.52 -8.61
CA GLN A 291 5.88 -24.06 -8.47
C GLN A 291 5.80 -25.21 -7.44
N ALA A 292 6.84 -26.04 -7.35
CA ALA A 292 6.90 -27.14 -6.39
C ALA A 292 7.09 -26.66 -4.94
N ILE A 293 7.79 -25.54 -4.76
CA ILE A 293 7.94 -24.89 -3.44
C ILE A 293 6.64 -24.20 -3.04
N ASP A 294 6.00 -23.47 -3.95
CA ASP A 294 4.73 -22.78 -3.68
C ASP A 294 3.63 -23.75 -3.25
N ARG A 295 3.50 -24.90 -3.93
CA ARG A 295 2.51 -25.96 -3.60
C ARG A 295 2.63 -26.54 -2.19
N LYS A 296 3.72 -26.27 -1.47
CA LYS A 296 3.90 -26.70 -0.07
C LYS A 296 3.32 -25.71 0.94
N ASN A 297 2.82 -24.56 0.50
CA ASN A 297 2.33 -23.49 1.36
C ASN A 297 1.04 -22.86 0.80
N ASP A 298 -0.10 -23.15 1.45
CA ASP A 298 -1.40 -22.60 1.04
C ASP A 298 -1.51 -21.06 1.19
N LEU A 299 -0.65 -20.46 2.02
CA LEU A 299 -0.65 -19.01 2.25
C LEU A 299 -0.30 -18.23 0.98
N GLY A 300 0.58 -18.74 0.10
CA GLY A 300 0.97 -18.02 -1.12
C GLY A 300 -0.24 -17.74 -2.03
N ALA A 301 -1.10 -18.73 -2.24
CA ALA A 301 -2.32 -18.59 -3.03
C ALA A 301 -3.32 -17.59 -2.41
N VAL A 302 -3.38 -17.54 -1.07
CA VAL A 302 -4.20 -16.59 -0.31
C VAL A 302 -3.67 -15.16 -0.47
N LEU A 303 -2.37 -14.97 -0.28
CA LEU A 303 -1.72 -13.66 -0.39
C LEU A 303 -1.87 -13.08 -1.80
N ARG A 304 -1.74 -13.90 -2.86
CA ARG A 304 -1.95 -13.47 -4.25
C ARG A 304 -3.36 -12.93 -4.51
N LYS A 305 -4.39 -13.50 -3.87
CA LYS A 305 -5.76 -12.97 -3.96
C LYS A 305 -5.88 -11.60 -3.30
N VAL A 306 -5.25 -11.42 -2.13
CA VAL A 306 -5.23 -10.12 -1.44
C VAL A 306 -4.40 -9.09 -2.21
N GLY A 307 -3.21 -9.46 -2.69
CA GLY A 307 -2.33 -8.59 -3.48
C GLY A 307 -3.00 -8.03 -4.73
N ARG A 308 -3.72 -8.88 -5.49
CA ARG A 308 -4.54 -8.42 -6.63
C ARG A 308 -5.59 -7.40 -6.22
N LEU A 309 -6.25 -7.59 -5.07
CA LEU A 309 -7.27 -6.67 -4.58
C LEU A 309 -6.65 -5.33 -4.15
N VAL A 310 -5.55 -5.39 -3.40
CA VAL A 310 -4.81 -4.22 -2.89
C VAL A 310 -4.35 -3.31 -4.01
N ALA A 311 -4.00 -3.85 -5.17
CA ALA A 311 -3.57 -3.04 -6.31
C ALA A 311 -4.64 -2.12 -6.89
N TYR A 312 -5.92 -2.44 -6.69
CA TYR A 312 -7.04 -1.61 -7.12
C TYR A 312 -7.71 -0.89 -5.94
N ALA A 313 -7.74 -1.54 -4.77
CA ALA A 313 -8.34 -1.05 -3.53
C ALA A 313 -7.32 -1.15 -2.38
N PRO A 314 -6.35 -0.23 -2.27
CA PRO A 314 -5.26 -0.30 -1.29
C PRO A 314 -5.73 -0.47 0.15
N GLN A 315 -6.85 0.14 0.52
CA GLN A 315 -7.43 0.05 1.86
C GLN A 315 -7.74 -1.39 2.31
N THR A 316 -7.92 -2.32 1.36
CA THR A 316 -8.15 -3.76 1.65
C THR A 316 -6.89 -4.48 2.12
N ALA A 317 -5.73 -3.82 2.14
CA ALA A 317 -4.50 -4.29 2.77
C ALA A 317 -4.71 -4.78 4.21
N MET A 318 -5.69 -4.20 4.92
CA MET A 318 -6.07 -4.63 6.26
C MET A 318 -6.47 -6.11 6.34
N LEU A 319 -6.92 -6.72 5.24
CA LEU A 319 -7.23 -8.16 5.19
C LEU A 319 -6.03 -9.03 5.55
N LEU A 320 -4.81 -8.58 5.28
CA LEU A 320 -3.59 -9.28 5.70
C LEU A 320 -3.46 -9.33 7.23
N GLN A 321 -3.82 -8.23 7.91
CA GLN A 321 -3.87 -8.22 9.37
C GLN A 321 -5.02 -9.05 9.90
N VAL A 322 -6.20 -8.98 9.27
CA VAL A 322 -7.33 -9.84 9.65
C VAL A 322 -6.97 -11.32 9.55
N ILE A 323 -6.27 -11.76 8.49
CA ILE A 323 -5.74 -13.13 8.37
C ILE A 323 -4.75 -13.43 9.49
N ASN A 324 -3.84 -12.51 9.79
CA ASN A 324 -2.84 -12.67 10.84
C ASN A 324 -3.45 -12.82 12.25
N TYR A 325 -4.51 -12.06 12.56
CA TYR A 325 -5.18 -12.11 13.87
C TYR A 325 -6.15 -13.29 13.99
N SER A 326 -6.87 -13.64 12.92
CA SER A 326 -7.87 -14.73 12.95
C SER A 326 -7.28 -16.11 12.66
N GLY A 327 -6.20 -16.19 11.88
CA GLY A 327 -5.71 -17.43 11.28
C GLY A 327 -6.60 -17.99 10.15
N ASP A 328 -7.68 -17.29 9.77
CA ASP A 328 -8.67 -17.82 8.83
C ASP A 328 -8.33 -17.45 7.38
N LEU A 329 -7.81 -18.43 6.63
CA LEU A 329 -7.46 -18.29 5.22
C LEU A 329 -8.68 -18.02 4.31
N ARG A 330 -9.91 -18.27 4.77
CA ARG A 330 -11.14 -17.94 4.04
C ARG A 330 -11.30 -16.44 3.82
N VAL A 331 -10.66 -15.60 4.63
CA VAL A 331 -10.59 -14.16 4.37
C VAL A 331 -9.96 -13.87 3.00
N GLY A 332 -8.93 -14.62 2.61
CA GLY A 332 -8.36 -14.50 1.26
C GLY A 332 -9.17 -15.21 0.19
N THR A 333 -9.60 -16.45 0.45
CA THR A 333 -10.25 -17.29 -0.57
C THR A 333 -11.73 -16.99 -0.79
N MET A 334 -12.40 -16.31 0.13
CA MET A 334 -13.81 -15.94 0.00
C MET A 334 -14.00 -14.42 -0.09
N VAL A 335 -13.40 -13.65 0.84
CA VAL A 335 -13.59 -12.20 0.86
C VAL A 335 -12.78 -11.53 -0.25
N ALA A 336 -11.45 -11.70 -0.26
CA ALA A 336 -10.62 -11.04 -1.27
C ALA A 336 -10.93 -11.54 -2.69
N GLU A 337 -11.13 -12.84 -2.89
CA GLU A 337 -11.52 -13.41 -4.19
C GLU A 337 -12.90 -12.93 -4.66
N GLY A 338 -13.89 -12.91 -3.76
CA GLY A 338 -15.23 -12.42 -4.08
C GLY A 338 -15.24 -10.94 -4.48
N LEU A 339 -14.46 -10.10 -3.79
CA LEU A 339 -14.29 -8.70 -4.15
C LEU A 339 -13.61 -8.52 -5.50
N ASN A 340 -12.51 -9.26 -5.76
CA ASN A 340 -11.85 -9.25 -7.07
C ASN A 340 -12.83 -9.65 -8.20
N ALA A 341 -13.66 -10.67 -7.99
CA ALA A 341 -14.65 -11.10 -8.97
C ALA A 341 -15.70 -10.02 -9.26
N ARG A 342 -16.20 -9.34 -8.22
CA ARG A 342 -17.15 -8.22 -8.36
C ARG A 342 -16.54 -7.01 -9.07
N ILE A 343 -15.27 -6.69 -8.79
CA ILE A 343 -14.53 -5.64 -9.51
C ILE A 343 -14.35 -6.03 -10.98
N ALA A 344 -13.92 -7.27 -11.27
CA ALA A 344 -13.78 -7.76 -12.63
C ALA A 344 -15.11 -7.75 -13.41
N ALA A 345 -16.22 -8.03 -12.72
CA ALA A 345 -17.57 -7.95 -13.27
C ALA A 345 -18.14 -6.51 -13.31
N LYS A 346 -17.34 -5.49 -12.97
CA LYS A 346 -17.74 -4.07 -12.92
C LYS A 346 -18.91 -3.76 -11.98
N GLN A 347 -19.14 -4.62 -11.00
CA GLN A 347 -20.16 -4.41 -9.95
C GLN A 347 -19.63 -3.56 -8.79
N LEU A 348 -18.31 -3.44 -8.68
CA LEU A 348 -17.62 -2.56 -7.75
C LEU A 348 -16.62 -1.71 -8.55
N ASP A 349 -16.63 -0.40 -8.30
CA ASP A 349 -15.64 0.52 -8.85
C ASP A 349 -14.67 0.92 -7.73
N PRO A 350 -13.49 0.28 -7.64
CA PRO A 350 -12.58 0.53 -6.55
C PRO A 350 -11.97 1.93 -6.60
N ILE A 351 -11.95 2.61 -7.76
CA ILE A 351 -11.34 3.92 -7.96
C ILE A 351 -12.32 5.04 -7.60
N ASN A 352 -13.52 5.01 -8.20
CA ASN A 352 -14.51 6.07 -8.02
C ASN A 352 -15.38 5.88 -6.78
N ASN A 353 -15.60 4.62 -6.35
CA ASN A 353 -16.39 4.31 -5.15
C ASN A 353 -15.68 3.32 -4.21
N PRO A 354 -14.54 3.73 -3.60
CA PRO A 354 -13.80 2.89 -2.66
C PRO A 354 -14.62 2.48 -1.42
N ASP A 355 -15.59 3.30 -1.00
CA ASP A 355 -16.42 3.00 0.17
C ASP A 355 -17.36 1.82 -0.08
N ALA A 356 -17.87 1.64 -1.31
CA ALA A 356 -18.63 0.45 -1.69
C ALA A 356 -17.79 -0.85 -1.59
N VAL A 357 -16.49 -0.79 -1.93
CA VAL A 357 -15.57 -1.92 -1.74
C VAL A 357 -15.39 -2.22 -0.26
N THR A 358 -15.22 -1.20 0.57
CA THR A 358 -15.07 -1.35 2.02
C THR A 358 -16.33 -1.93 2.66
N ALA A 359 -17.53 -1.48 2.25
CA ALA A 359 -18.80 -2.04 2.70
C ALA A 359 -18.94 -3.53 2.31
N ALA A 360 -18.64 -3.88 1.05
CA ALA A 360 -18.66 -5.26 0.58
C ALA A 360 -17.63 -6.15 1.29
N MET A 361 -16.46 -5.60 1.62
CA MET A 361 -15.45 -6.29 2.41
C MET A 361 -15.98 -6.61 3.81
N LEU A 362 -16.68 -5.67 4.43
CA LEU A 362 -17.28 -5.84 5.76
C LEU A 362 -18.31 -6.97 5.77
N ASP A 363 -19.18 -7.04 4.76
CA ASP A 363 -20.16 -8.13 4.60
C ASP A 363 -19.47 -9.49 4.47
N GLY A 364 -18.37 -9.55 3.70
CA GLY A 364 -17.57 -10.77 3.56
C GLY A 364 -16.91 -11.19 4.87
N LEU A 365 -16.39 -10.23 5.65
CA LEU A 365 -15.81 -10.50 6.97
C LEU A 365 -16.87 -10.98 7.96
N ASP A 366 -18.06 -10.36 7.97
CA ASP A 366 -19.20 -10.82 8.79
C ASP A 366 -19.63 -12.24 8.43
N TYR A 367 -19.60 -12.60 7.15
CA TYR A 367 -19.92 -13.95 6.70
C TYR A 367 -18.87 -14.99 7.14
N VAL A 368 -17.58 -14.66 7.06
CA VAL A 368 -16.48 -15.61 7.35
C VAL A 368 -16.23 -15.75 8.86
N LEU A 369 -16.16 -14.62 9.56
CA LEU A 369 -15.74 -14.54 10.97
C LEU A 369 -16.93 -14.40 11.92
N GLY A 370 -18.05 -13.87 11.44
CA GLY A 370 -19.12 -13.38 12.30
C GLY A 370 -18.83 -11.98 12.83
N ARG A 371 -19.91 -11.24 13.09
CA ARG A 371 -19.85 -9.82 13.45
C ARG A 371 -19.00 -9.51 14.68
N LYS A 372 -19.16 -10.31 15.74
CA LYS A 372 -18.44 -10.10 17.01
C LYS A 372 -16.93 -10.19 16.83
N ASP A 373 -16.47 -11.21 16.10
CA ASP A 373 -15.04 -11.43 15.89
C ASP A 373 -14.48 -10.40 14.91
N ARG A 374 -15.23 -10.03 13.87
CA ARG A 374 -14.89 -8.90 13.00
C ARG A 374 -14.67 -7.61 13.80
N GLU A 375 -15.61 -7.20 14.65
CA GLU A 375 -15.49 -5.99 15.49
C GLU A 375 -14.24 -6.07 16.37
N SER A 376 -14.07 -7.18 17.09
CA SER A 376 -12.93 -7.37 17.98
C SER A 376 -11.58 -7.31 17.26
N ILE A 377 -11.49 -7.87 16.05
CA ILE A 377 -10.24 -7.88 15.28
C ILE A 377 -9.93 -6.49 14.72
N LEU A 378 -10.91 -5.80 14.13
CA LEU A 378 -10.70 -4.47 13.55
C LEU A 378 -10.39 -3.39 14.60
N ALA A 379 -10.88 -3.55 15.83
CA ALA A 379 -10.51 -2.73 16.97
C ALA A 379 -9.06 -3.00 17.47
N GLY A 380 -8.42 -4.09 17.03
CA GLY A 380 -7.13 -4.54 17.52
C GLY A 380 -5.91 -3.93 16.82
N PHE A 381 -6.08 -3.22 15.71
CA PHE A 381 -4.96 -2.68 14.94
C PHE A 381 -5.29 -1.36 14.21
N GLY A 382 -4.25 -0.56 13.97
CA GLY A 382 -4.33 0.66 13.15
C GLY A 382 -4.05 0.38 11.67
N ILE A 383 -4.57 1.23 10.78
CA ILE A 383 -4.29 1.14 9.34
C ILE A 383 -2.92 1.74 9.03
N SER A 384 -2.11 1.01 8.26
CA SER A 384 -0.76 1.41 7.86
C SER A 384 -0.75 2.68 7.01
N ASP A 385 -1.73 2.81 6.13
CA ASP A 385 -1.79 3.87 5.11
C ASP A 385 -2.42 5.15 5.69
N VAL A 386 -3.27 4.99 6.72
CA VAL A 386 -3.96 6.09 7.42
C VAL A 386 -3.47 6.15 8.86
N GLN A 387 -2.17 6.39 9.03
CA GLN A 387 -1.48 6.23 10.31
C GLN A 387 -2.15 7.01 11.45
N GLY A 388 -2.52 6.27 12.49
CA GLY A 388 -3.18 6.79 13.69
C GLY A 388 -4.71 6.70 13.68
N GLU A 389 -5.32 6.15 12.63
CA GLU A 389 -6.72 5.70 12.62
C GLU A 389 -6.77 4.18 12.85
N MET A 390 -7.70 3.75 13.71
CA MET A 390 -7.99 2.33 13.92
C MET A 390 -8.76 1.75 12.74
N ALA A 391 -8.52 0.47 12.42
CA ALA A 391 -9.20 -0.15 11.29
C ALA A 391 -10.73 -0.12 11.42
N GLU A 392 -11.24 -0.36 12.63
CA GLU A 392 -12.66 -0.18 12.97
C GLU A 392 -13.18 1.21 12.58
N SER A 393 -12.59 2.28 13.11
CA SER A 393 -13.05 3.66 12.85
C SER A 393 -13.03 4.01 11.35
N PHE A 394 -12.03 3.53 10.62
CA PHE A 394 -11.95 3.73 9.17
C PHE A 394 -13.09 3.02 8.44
N VAL A 395 -13.32 1.73 8.72
CA VAL A 395 -14.35 0.96 7.99
C VAL A 395 -15.76 1.45 8.32
N GLU A 396 -16.01 1.86 9.56
CA GLU A 396 -17.31 2.39 9.97
C GLU A 396 -17.60 3.73 9.31
N ARG A 397 -16.60 4.60 9.22
CA ARG A 397 -16.68 5.88 8.51
C ARG A 397 -16.94 5.68 7.02
N ALA A 398 -16.22 4.76 6.38
CA ALA A 398 -16.44 4.42 4.98
C ALA A 398 -17.85 3.85 4.76
N LEU A 399 -18.33 2.96 5.64
CA LEU A 399 -19.70 2.45 5.57
C LEU A 399 -20.74 3.55 5.75
N ALA A 400 -20.52 4.49 6.68
CA ALA A 400 -21.43 5.61 6.91
C ALA A 400 -21.50 6.55 5.69
N ARG A 401 -20.34 6.90 5.10
CA ARG A 401 -20.28 7.67 3.84
C ARG A 401 -20.99 6.95 2.69
N PHE A 402 -20.70 5.66 2.48
CA PHE A 402 -21.37 4.85 1.46
C PHE A 402 -22.88 4.85 1.64
N THR A 403 -23.35 4.64 2.87
CA THR A 403 -24.79 4.57 3.15
C THR A 403 -25.46 5.92 2.94
N LEU A 404 -24.84 7.03 3.40
CA LEU A 404 -25.43 8.37 3.29
C LEU A 404 -25.28 9.01 1.91
N ALA A 405 -24.47 8.44 1.01
CA ALA A 405 -24.17 9.02 -0.30
C ALA A 405 -25.43 9.34 -1.13
N PRO A 406 -26.42 8.44 -1.33
CA PRO A 406 -27.62 8.76 -2.10
C PRO A 406 -28.42 9.94 -1.53
N PHE A 407 -28.55 10.01 -0.20
CA PHE A 407 -29.18 11.13 0.47
C PHE A 407 -28.39 12.43 0.27
N MET A 408 -27.06 12.39 0.44
CA MET A 408 -26.20 13.56 0.29
C MET A 408 -26.13 14.09 -1.15
N GLN A 409 -26.21 13.20 -2.15
CA GLN A 409 -26.22 13.53 -3.57
C GLN A 409 -27.59 14.04 -4.05
N GLY A 410 -28.65 13.81 -3.27
CA GLY A 410 -30.01 14.25 -3.59
C GLY A 410 -30.85 13.20 -4.33
N ASP A 411 -30.31 12.00 -4.53
CA ASP A 411 -31.03 10.87 -5.13
C ASP A 411 -32.15 10.36 -4.21
N GLU A 412 -31.96 10.48 -2.90
CA GLU A 412 -32.97 10.18 -1.88
C GLU A 412 -33.33 11.42 -1.04
N THR A 413 -34.62 11.57 -0.77
CA THR A 413 -35.17 12.69 0.03
C THR A 413 -35.09 12.44 1.53
N GLU A 414 -35.09 11.18 1.96
CA GLU A 414 -35.02 10.78 3.35
C GLU A 414 -33.67 10.16 3.66
N ALA A 415 -33.21 10.31 4.91
CA ALA A 415 -31.99 9.66 5.33
C ALA A 415 -32.22 8.15 5.48
N PRO A 416 -31.26 7.31 5.05
CA PRO A 416 -31.39 5.86 5.13
C PRO A 416 -31.39 5.36 6.59
N PRO A 417 -31.93 4.16 6.84
CA PRO A 417 -31.84 3.54 8.15
C PRO A 417 -30.39 3.20 8.52
N ARG A 418 -30.13 3.08 9.83
CA ARG A 418 -28.82 2.68 10.36
C ARG A 418 -28.37 1.34 9.77
N PRO A 419 -27.18 1.26 9.14
CA PRO A 419 -26.61 -0.02 8.71
C PRO A 419 -26.43 -0.98 9.88
N LYS A 420 -26.82 -2.24 9.66
CA LYS A 420 -26.70 -3.28 10.71
C LYS A 420 -25.25 -3.51 11.10
N GLN A 421 -24.29 -3.32 10.20
CA GLN A 421 -22.88 -3.63 10.37
C GLN A 421 -22.11 -2.58 11.21
N LEU A 422 -22.68 -1.39 11.45
CA LEU A 422 -22.06 -0.38 12.33
C LEU A 422 -22.13 -0.85 13.78
N ALA A 423 -21.01 -0.81 14.52
CA ALA A 423 -20.96 -1.11 15.94
C ALA A 423 -21.87 -0.14 16.71
N ALA A 424 -22.44 -0.60 17.82
CA ALA A 424 -23.44 0.18 18.57
C ALA A 424 -22.94 1.59 18.98
N ALA A 425 -21.63 1.73 19.24
CA ALA A 425 -21.00 2.97 19.64
C ALA A 425 -20.88 4.01 18.51
N PHE A 426 -21.03 3.63 17.23
CA PHE A 426 -20.93 4.58 16.14
C PHE A 426 -22.07 5.64 16.20
N PRO A 427 -21.75 6.95 16.12
CA PRO A 427 -22.71 8.05 16.33
C PRO A 427 -23.58 8.32 15.09
N TRP A 428 -24.35 7.32 14.64
CA TRP A 428 -25.16 7.37 13.42
C TRP A 428 -26.14 8.55 13.38
N GLU A 429 -26.89 8.78 14.46
CA GLU A 429 -27.89 9.86 14.50
C GLU A 429 -27.25 11.25 14.39
N GLN A 430 -26.03 11.43 14.92
CA GLN A 430 -25.28 12.68 14.74
C GLN A 430 -24.90 12.88 13.26
N TRP A 431 -24.46 11.83 12.58
CA TRP A 431 -24.12 11.87 11.16
C TRP A 431 -25.35 12.19 10.29
N VAL A 432 -26.49 11.55 10.54
CA VAL A 432 -27.75 11.82 9.85
C VAL A 432 -28.21 13.26 10.09
N GLY A 433 -28.18 13.73 11.35
CA GLY A 433 -28.53 15.11 11.69
C GLY A 433 -27.62 16.14 11.02
N LEU A 434 -26.32 15.88 10.95
CA LEU A 434 -25.37 16.72 10.22
C LEU A 434 -25.62 16.73 8.71
N ALA A 435 -25.91 15.58 8.12
CA ALA A 435 -26.26 15.46 6.72
C ALA A 435 -27.48 16.32 6.37
N GLY A 436 -28.52 16.30 7.21
CA GLY A 436 -29.71 17.15 7.05
C GLY A 436 -29.38 18.65 7.09
N ARG A 437 -28.60 19.09 8.10
CA ARG A 437 -28.15 20.49 8.23
C ARG A 437 -27.34 20.97 7.02
N LEU A 438 -26.43 20.11 6.52
CA LEU A 438 -25.63 20.41 5.33
C LEU A 438 -26.49 20.58 4.08
N LYS A 439 -27.49 19.73 3.87
CA LYS A 439 -28.45 19.87 2.76
C LYS A 439 -29.30 21.14 2.87
N ALA A 440 -29.64 21.54 4.10
CA ALA A 440 -30.36 22.78 4.36
C ALA A 440 -29.49 24.06 4.22
N GLY A 441 -28.18 23.91 3.97
CA GLY A 441 -27.26 25.04 3.86
C GLY A 441 -26.95 25.72 5.20
N GLU A 442 -27.15 25.02 6.32
CA GLU A 442 -26.90 25.56 7.65
C GLU A 442 -25.38 25.67 7.95
N THR A 443 -25.04 26.63 8.81
CA THR A 443 -23.67 26.81 9.30
C THR A 443 -23.27 25.66 10.23
N ILE A 444 -22.14 25.01 9.95
CA ILE A 444 -21.59 23.93 10.77
C ILE A 444 -20.56 24.46 11.78
N SER A 445 -20.73 24.05 13.04
CA SER A 445 -19.81 24.38 14.14
C SER A 445 -18.42 23.76 13.91
N PRO A 446 -17.32 24.38 14.38
CA PRO A 446 -15.96 23.85 14.19
C PRO A 446 -15.74 22.39 14.63
N ASP A 447 -16.43 21.95 15.68
CA ASP A 447 -16.31 20.60 16.24
C ASP A 447 -16.94 19.52 15.34
N ASP A 448 -17.95 19.89 14.55
CA ASP A 448 -18.64 18.99 13.62
C ASP A 448 -17.98 18.95 12.22
N ARG A 449 -16.99 19.81 11.94
CA ARG A 449 -16.44 19.99 10.58
C ARG A 449 -15.69 18.77 10.03
N ILE A 450 -15.15 17.91 10.90
CA ILE A 450 -14.53 16.66 10.45
C ILE A 450 -15.58 15.74 9.82
N VAL A 451 -16.72 15.55 10.51
CA VAL A 451 -17.83 14.73 9.99
C VAL A 451 -18.46 15.40 8.77
N ALA A 452 -18.60 16.74 8.78
CA ALA A 452 -19.09 17.47 7.62
C ALA A 452 -18.21 17.28 6.38
N ALA A 453 -16.88 17.23 6.53
CA ALA A 453 -15.97 16.93 5.43
C ALA A 453 -16.20 15.51 4.87
N ASP A 454 -16.38 14.50 5.73
CA ASP A 454 -16.71 13.15 5.29
C ASP A 454 -18.05 13.08 4.53
N LEU A 455 -19.05 13.85 4.97
CA LEU A 455 -20.34 13.96 4.29
C LEU A 455 -20.23 14.69 2.96
N MET A 456 -19.35 15.69 2.84
CA MET A 456 -19.04 16.33 1.54
C MET A 456 -18.32 15.37 0.58
N ILE A 457 -17.50 14.44 1.09
CA ILE A 457 -16.95 13.35 0.27
C ILE A 457 -18.07 12.43 -0.22
N ALA A 458 -19.02 12.06 0.65
CA ALA A 458 -20.18 11.25 0.26
C ALA A 458 -21.06 11.97 -0.79
N ALA A 459 -21.13 13.30 -0.74
CA ALA A 459 -21.80 14.15 -1.72
C ALA A 459 -21.04 14.32 -3.05
N ASP A 460 -19.85 13.71 -3.21
CA ASP A 460 -18.91 13.94 -4.32
C ASP A 460 -18.51 15.42 -4.49
N ARG A 461 -18.36 16.12 -3.37
CA ARG A 461 -17.98 17.54 -3.28
C ARG A 461 -16.63 17.72 -2.58
N PRO A 462 -15.52 17.25 -3.17
CA PRO A 462 -14.21 17.23 -2.51
C PRO A 462 -13.67 18.63 -2.15
N ALA A 463 -13.99 19.67 -2.93
CA ALA A 463 -13.56 21.04 -2.63
C ALA A 463 -14.19 21.55 -1.32
N ASP A 464 -15.47 21.28 -1.09
CA ASP A 464 -16.16 21.66 0.14
C ASP A 464 -15.65 20.85 1.33
N ALA A 465 -15.29 19.58 1.11
CA ALA A 465 -14.62 18.77 2.12
C ALA A 465 -13.31 19.42 2.58
N VAL A 466 -12.44 19.85 1.65
CA VAL A 466 -11.20 20.56 2.00
C VAL A 466 -11.50 21.87 2.77
N GLY A 467 -12.53 22.61 2.35
CA GLY A 467 -12.98 23.84 3.05
C GLY A 467 -13.36 23.60 4.52
N PHE A 468 -14.09 22.53 4.81
CA PHE A 468 -14.41 22.14 6.19
C PHE A 468 -13.18 21.72 6.98
N LEU A 469 -12.29 20.91 6.39
CA LEU A 469 -11.07 20.44 7.04
C LEU A 469 -10.15 21.60 7.46
N LYS A 470 -10.01 22.61 6.60
CA LYS A 470 -9.19 23.81 6.86
C LYS A 470 -9.58 24.57 8.12
N THR A 471 -10.83 24.45 8.53
CA THR A 471 -11.41 25.26 9.59
C THR A 471 -11.94 24.41 10.76
N ALA A 472 -11.61 23.11 10.78
CA ALA A 472 -12.02 22.20 11.85
C ALA A 472 -11.30 22.47 13.17
N GLY A 473 -11.99 22.25 14.29
CA GLY A 473 -11.41 22.40 15.63
C GLY A 473 -10.31 21.37 15.92
N ASP A 474 -10.50 20.11 15.48
CA ASP A 474 -9.47 19.08 15.56
C ASP A 474 -8.55 19.11 14.33
N TRP A 475 -7.55 19.99 14.38
CA TRP A 475 -6.54 20.14 13.35
C TRP A 475 -5.82 18.83 13.00
N LYS A 476 -5.54 17.95 13.98
CA LYS A 476 -4.75 16.73 13.73
C LYS A 476 -5.53 15.75 12.87
N THR A 477 -6.81 15.56 13.20
CA THR A 477 -7.69 14.74 12.39
C THR A 477 -7.91 15.39 11.03
N ALA A 478 -8.04 16.73 10.97
CA ALA A 478 -8.21 17.44 9.71
C ALA A 478 -7.05 17.22 8.73
N VAL A 479 -5.80 17.34 9.17
CA VAL A 479 -4.60 17.07 8.37
C VAL A 479 -4.59 15.65 7.83
N ARG A 480 -4.89 14.66 8.68
CA ARG A 480 -4.95 13.26 8.26
C ARG A 480 -6.03 13.02 7.20
N ARG A 481 -7.21 13.62 7.38
CA ARG A 481 -8.34 13.51 6.44
C ARG A 481 -8.03 14.21 5.12
N ALA A 482 -7.35 15.35 5.15
CA ALA A 482 -6.93 16.07 3.95
C ALA A 482 -5.90 15.28 3.14
N HIS A 483 -4.95 14.62 3.81
CA HIS A 483 -3.99 13.72 3.14
C HIS A 483 -4.71 12.52 2.50
N GLN A 484 -5.59 11.84 3.23
CA GLN A 484 -6.38 10.74 2.66
C GLN A 484 -7.21 11.21 1.45
N LEU A 485 -7.87 12.37 1.55
CA LEU A 485 -8.64 12.93 0.45
C LEU A 485 -7.73 13.21 -0.77
N ALA A 486 -6.54 13.77 -0.56
CA ALA A 486 -5.59 14.02 -1.64
C ALA A 486 -5.15 12.71 -2.33
N LEU A 487 -4.91 11.63 -1.58
CA LEU A 487 -4.60 10.31 -2.14
C LEU A 487 -5.78 9.72 -2.93
N ASP A 488 -7.00 9.81 -2.37
CA ASP A 488 -8.21 9.30 -3.02
C ASP A 488 -8.47 10.03 -4.35
N LEU A 489 -8.26 11.35 -4.38
CA LEU A 489 -8.40 12.19 -5.58
C LEU A 489 -7.26 11.95 -6.58
N ASP A 490 -6.01 11.83 -6.12
CA ASP A 490 -4.87 11.50 -6.97
C ASP A 490 -5.13 10.19 -7.72
N ARG A 491 -5.63 9.16 -7.03
CA ARG A 491 -6.00 7.88 -7.64
C ARG A 491 -7.08 7.97 -8.71
N ARG A 492 -8.02 8.94 -8.59
CA ARG A 492 -9.03 9.23 -9.63
C ARG A 492 -8.46 10.01 -10.82
N CYS A 493 -7.23 10.53 -10.69
CA CYS A 493 -6.55 11.36 -11.67
C CYS A 493 -5.33 10.61 -12.25
N ALA A 494 -4.11 11.02 -11.88
CA ALA A 494 -2.86 10.50 -12.42
C ALA A 494 -2.22 9.42 -11.54
N ASP A 495 -2.75 9.18 -10.33
CA ASP A 495 -2.35 8.08 -9.44
C ASP A 495 -0.84 8.07 -9.14
N LEU A 496 -0.29 9.28 -8.95
CA LEU A 496 1.13 9.56 -8.84
C LEU A 496 1.76 9.01 -7.57
N LEU A 497 0.97 8.84 -6.50
CA LEU A 497 1.42 8.32 -5.21
C LEU A 497 1.12 6.83 -5.03
N ARG A 498 0.75 6.10 -6.09
CA ARG A 498 0.63 4.65 -6.00
C ARG A 498 1.99 4.01 -5.69
N PRO A 499 2.11 3.19 -4.63
CA PRO A 499 3.35 2.50 -4.35
C PRO A 499 3.58 1.39 -5.39
N PRO A 500 4.84 1.17 -5.83
CA PRO A 500 5.18 0.15 -6.82
C PRO A 500 5.03 -1.28 -6.27
N VAL A 501 5.11 -1.44 -4.95
CA VAL A 501 4.89 -2.69 -4.23
C VAL A 501 3.75 -2.47 -3.25
N ALA A 502 2.83 -3.43 -3.16
CA ALA A 502 1.76 -3.41 -2.17
C ALA A 502 2.33 -3.19 -0.75
N LEU A 503 1.72 -2.30 0.03
CA LEU A 503 2.17 -1.88 1.38
C LEU A 503 3.52 -1.14 1.40
N GLY A 504 4.08 -0.79 0.25
CA GLY A 504 5.27 0.03 0.13
C GLY A 504 4.97 1.52 0.33
N GLN A 505 6.03 2.34 0.41
CA GLN A 505 5.88 3.79 0.34
C GLN A 505 5.71 4.23 -1.11
N PRO A 506 5.02 5.37 -1.35
CA PRO A 506 5.02 6.00 -2.67
C PRO A 506 6.45 6.33 -3.11
N LEU A 507 6.72 6.19 -4.42
CA LEU A 507 7.94 6.70 -5.03
C LEU A 507 7.66 8.07 -5.67
N TYR A 508 8.48 9.06 -5.35
CA TYR A 508 8.42 10.36 -5.99
C TYR A 508 9.14 10.30 -7.35
N GLN A 509 8.36 10.16 -8.42
CA GLN A 509 8.88 10.00 -9.78
C GLN A 509 8.74 11.31 -10.55
N PHE A 510 9.78 11.67 -11.29
CA PHE A 510 9.79 12.83 -12.18
C PHE A 510 10.23 12.40 -13.57
N GLU A 511 9.74 13.09 -14.60
CA GLU A 511 10.24 12.89 -15.95
C GLU A 511 11.73 13.29 -16.01
N PRO A 512 12.59 12.53 -16.72
CA PRO A 512 13.99 12.90 -16.91
C PRO A 512 14.11 14.30 -17.49
N ARG A 513 15.08 15.09 -16.99
CA ARG A 513 15.23 16.51 -17.31
C ARG A 513 16.56 16.83 -17.97
#